data_AF-A0A6C0BEV8-F1
#
_entry.id   AF-A0A6C0BEV8-F1
#
_cell.length_a   1.000
_cell.length_b   1.000
_cell.length_c   1.000
_cell.angle_alpha   90.00
_cell.angle_beta   90.00
_cell.angle_gamma   90.00
#
_symmetry.space_group_name_H-M   'P 1'
#
loop_
_entity.id
_entity.type
_entity.pdbx_description
1 polymer ?
#
loop_
_entity_poly.entity_id
_entity_poly.type
_entity_poly.pdbx_seq_one_letter_code
_entity_poly.pdbx_strand_id
1 'polypeptide(L)'
;MRYDYTRLKEFSEQNNIILLNDYSTQPINIFYIIEGQCLNNNCDDIFSKSFRSLVKTNGYCLNCSTKTGLSKVKKSLLEKYGVDNPMKSEEVKNKAKQTNLEKYGVEYSSQAQQVKDKVKITNLEKYGVTCPLHSKEIKEKIEQTCLEKYGVKSPNQVEEIKQKKKISYLEKYGVEHPSKSEEIKEKKRQTCFKNFGVENPTQSVKVKQKTINNN
;
A
#
# COMPACT_ATOMS: atom_id res chain seq x y z
N MET A 1 -33.83 -20.43 -10.62
CA MET A 1 -33.21 -19.98 -11.88
C MET A 1 -32.35 -21.13 -12.42
N ARG A 2 -32.71 -21.72 -13.57
CA ARG A 2 -31.99 -22.87 -14.15
C ARG A 2 -30.72 -22.37 -14.86
N TYR A 3 -29.64 -23.12 -14.76
CA TYR A 3 -28.38 -22.83 -15.45
C TYR A 3 -28.19 -23.95 -16.48
N ASP A 4 -28.53 -23.66 -17.73
CA ASP A 4 -28.48 -24.58 -18.88
C ASP A 4 -27.98 -23.84 -20.14
N TYR A 5 -27.80 -24.57 -21.24
CA TYR A 5 -27.33 -24.02 -22.51
C TYR A 5 -28.27 -22.96 -23.11
N THR A 6 -29.58 -23.19 -23.06
CA THR A 6 -30.58 -22.24 -23.57
C THR A 6 -30.37 -20.87 -22.94
N ARG A 7 -30.23 -20.83 -21.61
CA ARG A 7 -29.98 -19.58 -20.90
C ARG A 7 -28.60 -18.99 -21.20
N LEU A 8 -27.57 -19.81 -21.38
CA LEU A 8 -26.24 -19.31 -21.73
C LEU A 8 -26.29 -18.60 -23.09
N LYS A 9 -26.99 -19.19 -24.07
CA LYS A 9 -27.15 -18.61 -25.40
C LYS A 9 -27.89 -17.27 -25.34
N GLU A 10 -29.05 -17.23 -24.68
CA GLU A 10 -29.82 -15.99 -24.48
C GLU A 10 -28.98 -14.89 -23.79
N PHE A 11 -28.27 -15.25 -22.71
CA PHE A 11 -27.44 -14.30 -21.98
C PHE A 11 -26.28 -13.76 -22.84
N SER A 12 -25.68 -14.62 -23.64
CA SER A 12 -24.55 -14.25 -24.52
C SER A 12 -24.99 -13.32 -25.63
N GLU A 13 -26.14 -13.59 -26.26
CA GLU A 13 -26.75 -12.73 -27.28
C GLU A 13 -27.13 -11.36 -26.69
N GLN A 14 -27.78 -11.34 -25.53
CA GLN A 14 -28.19 -10.08 -24.86
C GLN A 14 -27.02 -9.18 -24.47
N ASN A 15 -25.86 -9.77 -24.13
CA ASN A 15 -24.69 -9.04 -23.64
C ASN A 15 -23.57 -8.93 -24.68
N ASN A 16 -23.80 -9.34 -25.93
CA ASN A 16 -22.80 -9.36 -27.00
C ASN A 16 -21.52 -10.12 -26.62
N ILE A 17 -21.66 -11.27 -25.95
CA ILE A 17 -20.55 -12.11 -25.52
C ILE A 17 -20.22 -13.11 -26.62
N ILE A 18 -18.95 -13.15 -27.03
CA ILE A 18 -18.43 -14.11 -27.99
C ILE A 18 -17.85 -15.30 -27.20
N LEU A 19 -18.50 -16.47 -27.31
CA LEU A 19 -18.04 -17.72 -26.70
C LEU A 19 -16.98 -18.39 -27.57
N LEU A 20 -15.96 -19.00 -26.95
CA LEU A 20 -14.87 -19.67 -27.68
C LEU A 20 -15.18 -21.13 -28.03
N ASN A 21 -16.04 -21.79 -27.25
CA ASN A 21 -16.38 -23.19 -27.41
C ASN A 21 -17.88 -23.36 -27.71
N ASP A 22 -18.24 -24.46 -28.37
CA ASP A 22 -19.63 -24.88 -28.45
C ASP A 22 -20.03 -25.63 -27.17
N TYR A 23 -21.03 -25.08 -26.47
CA TYR A 23 -21.57 -25.62 -25.23
C TYR A 23 -22.91 -26.35 -25.41
N SER A 24 -23.38 -26.55 -26.65
CA SER A 24 -24.69 -27.12 -26.98
C SER A 24 -24.93 -28.53 -26.42
N THR A 25 -23.87 -29.34 -26.35
CA THR A 25 -23.89 -30.74 -25.89
C THR A 25 -23.38 -30.92 -24.46
N GLN A 26 -22.97 -29.84 -23.80
CA GLN A 26 -22.33 -29.89 -22.49
C GLN A 26 -23.36 -29.87 -21.35
N PRO A 27 -23.14 -30.61 -20.24
CA PRO A 27 -23.99 -30.57 -19.06
C PRO A 27 -23.70 -29.29 -18.24
N ILE A 28 -24.12 -28.15 -18.78
CA ILE A 28 -23.93 -26.84 -18.14
C ILE A 28 -24.69 -26.82 -16.82
N ASN A 29 -24.00 -26.35 -15.79
CA ASN A 29 -24.56 -26.09 -14.48
C ASN A 29 -24.05 -24.73 -13.97
N ILE A 30 -24.49 -24.33 -12.77
CA ILE A 30 -24.14 -23.03 -12.17
C ILE A 30 -22.63 -22.81 -11.99
N PHE A 31 -21.86 -23.88 -11.81
CA PHE A 31 -20.41 -23.86 -11.59
C PHE A 31 -19.60 -24.16 -12.86
N TYR A 32 -20.27 -24.55 -13.96
CA TYR A 32 -19.61 -24.87 -15.21
C TYR A 32 -18.82 -23.66 -15.73
N ILE A 33 -17.58 -23.90 -16.14
CA ILE A 33 -16.66 -22.87 -16.59
C ILE A 33 -16.91 -22.56 -18.06
N ILE A 34 -17.11 -21.29 -18.36
CA ILE A 34 -17.39 -20.77 -19.69
C ILE A 34 -16.26 -19.83 -20.07
N GLU A 35 -15.85 -19.97 -21.32
CA GLU A 35 -14.74 -19.22 -21.91
C GLU A 35 -15.23 -18.42 -23.12
N GLY A 36 -14.77 -17.19 -23.20
CA GLY A 36 -15.18 -16.24 -24.23
C GLY A 36 -14.23 -15.07 -24.32
N GLN A 37 -14.35 -14.29 -25.39
CA GLN A 37 -13.57 -13.07 -25.56
C GLN A 37 -13.99 -12.01 -24.54
N CYS A 38 -13.02 -11.23 -24.06
CA CYS A 38 -13.31 -10.11 -23.19
C CYS A 38 -14.25 -9.12 -23.88
N LEU A 39 -15.31 -8.70 -23.19
CA LEU A 39 -16.27 -7.72 -23.69
C LEU A 39 -15.67 -6.31 -23.89
N ASN A 40 -14.46 -6.06 -23.40
CA ASN A 40 -13.81 -4.77 -23.59
C ASN A 40 -13.16 -4.70 -24.98
N ASN A 41 -13.66 -3.82 -25.85
CA ASN A 41 -13.19 -3.65 -27.24
C ASN A 41 -11.68 -3.39 -27.39
N ASN A 42 -11.01 -2.88 -26.35
CA ASN A 42 -9.56 -2.62 -26.36
C ASN A 42 -8.78 -3.73 -25.63
N CYS A 43 -9.29 -4.96 -25.62
CA CYS A 43 -8.71 -6.08 -24.88
C CYS A 43 -8.94 -7.39 -25.62
N ASP A 44 -7.85 -8.01 -26.05
CA ASP A 44 -7.86 -9.30 -26.75
C ASP A 44 -7.77 -10.51 -25.80
N ASP A 45 -7.84 -10.27 -24.48
CA ASP A 45 -7.80 -11.34 -23.48
C ASP A 45 -9.09 -12.17 -23.49
N ILE A 46 -8.99 -13.37 -22.95
CA ILE A 46 -10.10 -14.29 -22.74
C ILE A 46 -10.59 -14.17 -21.30
N PHE A 47 -11.90 -14.30 -21.08
CA PHE A 47 -12.43 -14.59 -19.74
C PHE A 47 -12.65 -16.10 -19.61
N SER A 48 -12.37 -16.63 -18.41
CA SER A 48 -12.74 -17.99 -18.02
C SER A 48 -13.41 -17.90 -16.66
N LYS A 49 -14.71 -18.19 -16.61
CA LYS A 49 -15.55 -17.96 -15.41
C LYS A 49 -16.66 -18.98 -15.28
N SER A 50 -17.05 -19.30 -14.05
CA SER A 50 -18.27 -20.07 -13.82
C SER A 50 -19.51 -19.34 -14.36
N PHE A 51 -20.53 -20.08 -14.77
CA PHE A 51 -21.76 -19.49 -15.31
C PHE A 51 -22.41 -18.49 -14.32
N ARG A 52 -22.41 -18.80 -13.02
CA ARG A 52 -22.83 -17.85 -11.98
C ARG A 52 -22.06 -16.52 -12.03
N SER A 53 -20.75 -16.60 -12.19
CA SER A 53 -19.87 -15.43 -12.20
C SER A 53 -20.01 -14.63 -13.48
N LEU A 54 -20.20 -15.31 -14.61
CA LEU A 54 -20.50 -14.70 -15.91
C LEU A 54 -21.78 -13.86 -15.84
N VAL A 55 -22.86 -14.41 -15.28
CA VAL A 55 -24.12 -13.68 -15.09
C VAL A 55 -23.96 -12.45 -14.18
N LYS A 56 -23.15 -12.56 -13.12
CA LYS A 56 -22.95 -11.46 -12.15
C LYS A 56 -22.04 -10.34 -12.67
N THR A 57 -20.99 -10.70 -13.42
CA THR A 57 -19.89 -9.78 -13.74
C THR A 57 -19.71 -9.53 -15.24
N ASN A 58 -20.54 -10.15 -16.07
CA ASN A 58 -20.45 -10.13 -17.52
C ASN A 58 -19.12 -10.73 -18.05
N GLY A 59 -18.97 -10.78 -19.38
CA GLY A 59 -17.84 -11.38 -20.10
C GLY A 59 -16.53 -10.59 -20.05
N TYR A 60 -16.17 -9.95 -18.95
CA TYR A 60 -14.88 -9.25 -18.82
C TYR A 60 -13.77 -10.18 -18.32
N CYS A 61 -12.57 -10.09 -18.87
CA CYS A 61 -11.38 -10.74 -18.31
C CYS A 61 -11.09 -10.22 -16.87
N LEU A 62 -10.23 -10.92 -16.12
CA LEU A 62 -9.91 -10.56 -14.74
C LEU A 62 -9.38 -9.12 -14.62
N ASN A 63 -8.50 -8.72 -15.54
CA ASN A 63 -7.89 -7.40 -15.56
C ASN A 63 -8.93 -6.30 -15.82
N CYS A 64 -9.76 -6.47 -16.86
CA CYS A 64 -10.80 -5.51 -17.21
C CYS A 64 -11.87 -5.42 -16.12
N SER A 65 -12.29 -6.55 -15.55
CA SER A 65 -13.22 -6.58 -14.43
C SER A 65 -12.66 -5.83 -13.21
N THR A 66 -11.38 -6.03 -12.90
CA THR A 66 -10.70 -5.35 -11.79
C THR A 66 -10.61 -3.84 -12.02
N LYS A 67 -10.20 -3.40 -13.22
CA LYS A 67 -10.13 -1.98 -13.59
C LYS A 67 -11.49 -1.28 -13.48
N THR A 68 -12.54 -1.92 -13.98
CA THR A 68 -13.92 -1.39 -13.88
C THR A 68 -14.37 -1.32 -12.42
N GLY A 69 -14.08 -2.35 -11.61
CA GLY A 69 -14.37 -2.36 -10.18
C GLY A 69 -13.69 -1.21 -9.44
N LEU A 70 -12.39 -1.01 -9.66
CA LEU A 70 -11.62 0.08 -9.07
C LEU A 70 -12.17 1.46 -9.47
N SER A 71 -12.59 1.61 -10.72
CA SER A 71 -13.18 2.86 -11.22
C SER A 71 -14.50 3.19 -10.52
N LYS A 72 -15.36 2.18 -10.31
CA LYS A 72 -16.61 2.34 -9.55
C LYS A 72 -16.34 2.73 -8.09
N VAL A 73 -15.40 2.05 -7.44
CA VAL A 73 -14.99 2.39 -6.05
C VAL A 73 -14.49 3.82 -5.98
N LYS A 74 -13.60 4.23 -6.89
CA LYS A 74 -13.06 5.60 -6.94
C LYS A 74 -14.18 6.63 -7.11
N LYS A 75 -15.14 6.39 -8.01
CA LYS A 75 -16.30 7.27 -8.21
C LYS A 75 -17.12 7.40 -6.92
N SER A 76 -17.47 6.29 -6.28
CA SER A 76 -18.24 6.32 -5.02
C SER A 76 -17.49 7.01 -3.88
N LEU A 77 -16.16 6.88 -3.82
CA LEU A 77 -15.34 7.58 -2.82
C LEU A 77 -15.32 9.09 -3.05
N LEU A 78 -15.20 9.51 -4.30
CA LEU A 78 -15.27 10.93 -4.69
C LEU A 78 -16.66 11.51 -4.41
N GLU A 79 -17.72 10.79 -4.73
CA GLU A 79 -19.10 11.22 -4.45
C GLU A 79 -19.38 11.35 -2.95
N LYS A 80 -18.90 10.39 -2.14
CA LYS A 80 -19.21 10.35 -0.71
C LYS A 80 -18.31 11.23 0.14
N TYR A 81 -17.02 11.32 -0.20
CA TYR A 81 -16.00 11.95 0.64
C TYR A 81 -15.17 13.03 -0.08
N GLY A 82 -15.43 13.29 -1.36
CA GLY A 82 -14.66 14.25 -2.17
C GLY A 82 -13.22 13.82 -2.46
N VAL A 83 -12.81 12.62 -2.06
CA VAL A 83 -11.43 12.11 -2.18
C VAL A 83 -11.41 10.70 -2.76
N ASP A 84 -10.32 10.35 -3.45
CA ASP A 84 -10.12 9.04 -4.07
C ASP A 84 -9.67 7.94 -3.08
N ASN A 85 -9.37 8.32 -1.84
CA ASN A 85 -8.95 7.43 -0.77
C ASN A 85 -9.57 7.89 0.55
N PRO A 86 -10.32 7.03 1.28
CA PRO A 86 -10.92 7.38 2.57
C PRO A 86 -9.92 7.99 3.56
N MET A 87 -8.66 7.53 3.58
CA MET A 87 -7.65 8.03 4.50
C MET A 87 -7.18 9.45 4.20
N LYS A 88 -7.52 10.00 3.03
CA LYS A 88 -7.31 11.42 2.73
C LYS A 88 -8.45 12.30 3.27
N SER A 89 -9.63 11.72 3.52
CA SER A 89 -10.78 12.45 4.06
C SER A 89 -10.56 12.79 5.52
N GLU A 90 -10.70 14.07 5.86
CA GLU A 90 -10.52 14.55 7.23
C GLU A 90 -11.60 14.00 8.17
N GLU A 91 -12.82 13.82 7.67
CA GLU A 91 -13.91 13.18 8.42
C GLU A 91 -13.52 11.77 8.86
N VAL A 92 -12.98 10.98 7.94
CA VAL A 92 -12.59 9.58 8.21
C VAL A 92 -11.40 9.53 9.16
N LYS A 93 -10.41 10.42 9.00
CA LYS A 93 -9.28 10.53 9.94
C LYS A 93 -9.75 10.87 11.35
N ASN A 94 -10.64 11.85 11.49
CA ASN A 94 -11.13 12.28 12.80
C ASN A 94 -11.95 11.18 13.49
N LYS A 95 -12.79 10.44 12.74
CA LYS A 95 -13.47 9.27 13.29
C LYS A 95 -12.49 8.20 13.77
N ALA A 96 -11.43 7.92 13.00
CA ALA A 96 -10.41 6.94 13.39
C ALA A 96 -9.66 7.38 14.67
N LYS A 97 -9.32 8.67 14.79
CA LYS A 97 -8.70 9.23 15.99
C LYS A 97 -9.62 9.13 17.20
N GLN A 98 -10.89 9.47 17.05
CA GLN A 98 -11.87 9.40 18.13
C GLN A 98 -12.03 7.95 18.65
N THR A 99 -12.15 6.97 17.76
CA THR A 99 -12.22 5.56 18.15
C THR A 99 -10.93 5.10 18.85
N ASN A 100 -9.76 5.57 18.43
CA ASN A 100 -8.51 5.25 19.12
C ASN A 100 -8.42 5.93 20.49
N LEU A 101 -8.90 7.17 20.63
CA LEU A 101 -8.98 7.86 21.92
C LEU A 101 -9.89 7.09 22.89
N GLU A 102 -11.07 6.67 22.44
CA GLU A 102 -12.01 5.88 23.26
C GLU A 102 -11.42 4.53 23.69
N LYS A 103 -10.73 3.83 22.79
CA LYS A 103 -10.19 2.49 23.07
C LYS A 103 -8.85 2.49 23.81
N TYR A 104 -8.01 3.47 23.53
CA TYR A 104 -6.59 3.44 23.90
C TYR A 104 -6.11 4.70 24.62
N GLY A 105 -6.94 5.74 24.73
CA GLY A 105 -6.57 7.03 25.33
C GLY A 105 -5.59 7.86 24.48
N VAL A 106 -5.33 7.47 23.23
CA VAL A 106 -4.37 8.13 22.32
C VAL A 106 -4.95 8.21 20.91
N GLU A 107 -4.56 9.22 20.12
CA GLU A 107 -5.08 9.40 18.75
C GLU A 107 -4.66 8.26 17.80
N TYR A 108 -3.50 7.64 18.05
CA TYR A 108 -2.95 6.59 17.22
C TYR A 108 -2.61 5.37 18.06
N SER A 109 -3.13 4.20 17.66
CA SER A 109 -2.91 2.94 18.38
C SER A 109 -1.43 2.61 18.60
N SER A 110 -0.55 3.00 17.68
CA SER A 110 0.91 2.82 17.83
C SER A 110 1.54 3.61 18.98
N GLN A 111 0.86 4.64 19.50
CA GLN A 111 1.31 5.40 20.67
C GLN A 111 0.96 4.68 21.98
N ALA A 112 -0.08 3.85 21.97
CA ALA A 112 -0.59 3.17 23.15
C ALA A 112 0.44 2.18 23.68
N GLN A 113 0.69 2.24 24.99
CA GLN A 113 1.72 1.41 25.63
C GLN A 113 1.44 -0.09 25.46
N GLN A 114 0.18 -0.50 25.65
CA GLN A 114 -0.28 -1.87 25.43
C GLN A 114 0.05 -2.40 24.02
N VAL A 115 -0.05 -1.55 22.99
CA VAL A 115 0.27 -1.94 21.59
C VAL A 115 1.78 -2.08 21.41
N LYS A 116 2.55 -1.14 21.97
CA LYS A 116 4.03 -1.20 21.93
C LYS A 116 4.56 -2.45 22.60
N ASP A 117 4.01 -2.83 23.74
CA ASP A 117 4.48 -4.00 24.48
C ASP A 117 4.08 -5.30 23.80
N LYS A 118 2.87 -5.37 23.22
CA LYS A 118 2.48 -6.50 22.37
C LYS A 118 3.42 -6.68 21.18
N VAL A 119 3.81 -5.59 20.50
CA VAL A 119 4.78 -5.63 19.40
C VAL A 119 6.13 -6.17 19.88
N LYS A 120 6.63 -5.71 21.04
CA LYS A 120 7.90 -6.21 21.59
C LYS A 120 7.84 -7.70 21.89
N ILE A 121 6.76 -8.17 22.52
CA ILE A 121 6.57 -9.60 22.86
C ILE A 121 6.56 -10.43 21.58
N THR A 122 5.76 -10.05 20.58
CA THR A 122 5.73 -10.78 19.30
C THR A 122 7.08 -10.80 18.58
N ASN A 123 7.84 -9.70 18.64
CA ASN A 123 9.18 -9.67 18.05
C ASN A 123 10.17 -10.56 18.82
N LEU A 124 10.08 -10.59 20.16
CA LEU A 124 10.89 -11.49 20.98
C LEU A 124 10.55 -12.96 20.69
N GLU A 125 9.27 -13.32 20.62
CA GLU A 125 8.82 -14.68 20.29
C GLU A 125 9.30 -15.14 18.91
N LYS A 126 9.22 -14.25 17.90
CA LYS A 126 9.54 -14.61 16.51
C LYS A 126 11.02 -14.51 16.17
N TYR A 127 11.73 -13.54 16.76
CA TYR A 127 13.07 -13.15 16.32
C TYR A 127 14.10 -13.15 17.46
N GLY A 128 13.70 -13.43 18.70
CA GLY A 128 14.58 -13.38 19.88
C GLY A 128 15.02 -11.97 20.28
N VAL A 129 14.53 -10.93 19.59
CA VAL A 129 14.91 -9.53 19.79
C VAL A 129 13.70 -8.61 19.72
N THR A 130 13.73 -7.49 20.43
CA THR A 130 12.61 -6.53 20.45
C THR A 130 12.43 -5.76 19.14
N CYS A 131 13.50 -5.63 18.36
CA CYS A 131 13.51 -4.98 17.06
C CYS A 131 13.98 -6.00 16.00
N PRO A 132 13.17 -6.32 14.98
CA PRO A 132 13.53 -7.33 13.97
C PRO A 132 14.86 -7.02 13.27
N LEU A 133 15.18 -5.73 13.06
CA LEU A 133 16.46 -5.32 12.46
C LEU A 133 17.69 -5.62 13.33
N HIS A 134 17.52 -5.96 14.61
CA HIS A 134 18.61 -6.42 15.46
C HIS A 134 18.85 -7.94 15.33
N SER A 135 17.92 -8.68 14.75
CA SER A 135 18.09 -10.11 14.51
C SER A 135 19.19 -10.33 13.47
N LYS A 136 20.14 -11.20 13.81
CA LYS A 136 21.26 -11.56 12.91
C LYS A 136 20.73 -12.17 11.61
N GLU A 137 19.75 -13.06 11.71
CA GLU A 137 19.12 -13.71 10.54
C GLU A 137 18.49 -12.68 9.59
N ILE A 138 17.80 -11.68 10.13
CA ILE A 138 17.17 -10.62 9.32
C ILE A 138 18.23 -9.74 8.66
N LYS A 139 19.30 -9.39 9.38
CA LYS A 139 20.41 -8.62 8.80
C LYS A 139 21.08 -9.38 7.65
N GLU A 140 21.34 -10.67 7.81
CA GLU A 140 21.92 -11.53 6.79
C GLU A 140 21.03 -11.61 5.54
N LYS A 141 19.71 -11.79 5.73
CA LYS A 141 18.73 -11.76 4.62
C LYS A 141 18.74 -10.42 3.86
N ILE A 142 18.84 -9.31 4.57
CA ILE A 142 18.94 -7.97 3.96
C ILE A 142 20.23 -7.86 3.14
N GLU A 143 21.37 -8.25 3.69
CA GLU A 143 22.66 -8.23 3.00
C GLU A 143 22.65 -9.11 1.76
N GLN A 144 22.16 -10.35 1.87
CA GLN A 144 22.05 -11.28 0.74
C GLN A 144 21.17 -10.71 -0.38
N THR A 145 20.01 -10.15 -0.04
CA THR A 145 19.12 -9.52 -1.04
C THR A 145 19.81 -8.34 -1.74
N CYS A 146 20.61 -7.57 -1.00
CA CYS A 146 21.36 -6.46 -1.59
C CYS A 146 22.49 -6.96 -2.51
N LEU A 147 23.19 -8.03 -2.11
CA LEU A 147 24.23 -8.66 -2.92
C LEU A 147 23.64 -9.26 -4.21
N GLU A 148 22.51 -9.97 -4.13
CA GLU A 148 21.85 -10.56 -5.29
C GLU A 148 21.36 -9.50 -6.29
N LYS A 149 20.78 -8.40 -5.79
CA LYS A 149 20.21 -7.35 -6.65
C LYS A 149 21.23 -6.34 -7.16
N TYR A 150 22.26 -6.05 -6.38
CA TYR A 150 23.14 -4.91 -6.62
C TYR A 150 24.64 -5.25 -6.58
N GLY A 151 25.01 -6.49 -6.25
CA GLY A 151 26.41 -6.91 -6.10
C GLY A 151 27.13 -6.29 -4.88
N VAL A 152 26.42 -5.53 -4.04
CA VAL A 152 26.98 -4.80 -2.90
C VAL A 152 26.12 -5.00 -1.65
N LYS A 153 26.74 -4.94 -0.47
CA LYS A 153 26.05 -5.15 0.81
C LYS A 153 25.07 -4.02 1.17
N SER A 154 25.21 -2.85 0.57
CA SER A 154 24.33 -1.71 0.80
C SER A 154 23.97 -1.02 -0.51
N PRO A 155 22.67 -0.74 -0.76
CA PRO A 155 22.24 0.00 -1.94
C PRO A 155 22.88 1.40 -2.05
N ASN A 156 23.35 1.98 -0.94
CA ASN A 156 24.03 3.27 -0.94
C ASN A 156 25.43 3.24 -1.57
N GLN A 157 26.01 2.06 -1.77
CA GLN A 157 27.30 1.91 -2.44
C GLN A 157 27.15 1.94 -3.96
N VAL A 158 25.97 1.61 -4.49
CA VAL A 158 25.65 1.61 -5.92
C VAL A 158 25.67 3.03 -6.47
N GLU A 159 26.53 3.28 -7.45
CA GLU A 159 26.74 4.63 -7.99
C GLU A 159 25.48 5.20 -8.66
N GLU A 160 24.74 4.36 -9.40
CA GLU A 160 23.45 4.75 -10.00
C GLU A 160 22.44 5.25 -8.95
N ILE A 161 22.38 4.59 -7.79
CA ILE A 161 21.50 4.99 -6.69
C ILE A 161 21.96 6.32 -6.08
N LYS A 162 23.27 6.55 -5.94
CA LYS A 162 23.80 7.84 -5.48
C LYS A 162 23.47 8.97 -6.44
N GLN A 163 23.64 8.74 -7.74
CA GLN A 163 23.34 9.73 -8.78
C GLN A 163 21.83 10.06 -8.80
N LYS A 164 20.96 9.05 -8.77
CA LYS A 164 19.51 9.24 -8.68
C LYS A 164 19.10 10.08 -7.46
N LYS A 165 19.74 9.84 -6.30
CA LYS A 165 19.52 10.67 -5.10
C LYS A 165 19.94 12.12 -5.32
N LYS A 166 21.13 12.34 -5.89
CA LYS A 166 21.66 13.68 -6.17
C LYS A 166 20.74 14.46 -7.11
N ILE A 167 20.29 13.84 -8.19
CA ILE A 167 19.34 14.44 -9.14
C ILE A 167 18.05 14.82 -8.42
N SER A 168 17.46 13.89 -7.66
CA SER A 168 16.22 14.16 -6.91
C SER A 168 16.39 15.29 -5.88
N TYR A 169 17.54 15.40 -5.22
CA TYR A 169 17.82 16.50 -4.29
C TYR A 169 17.97 17.84 -4.99
N LEU A 170 18.63 17.87 -6.16
CA LEU A 170 18.76 19.07 -6.99
C LEU A 170 17.39 19.53 -7.51
N GLU A 171 16.58 18.61 -8.04
CA GLU A 171 15.23 18.92 -8.52
C GLU A 171 14.33 19.48 -7.42
N LYS A 172 14.39 18.91 -6.21
CA LYS A 172 13.49 19.26 -5.13
C LYS A 172 13.96 20.44 -4.28
N TYR A 173 15.26 20.60 -4.10
CA TYR A 173 15.83 21.55 -3.13
C TYR A 173 16.89 22.48 -3.73
N GLY A 174 17.23 22.34 -5.02
CA GLY A 174 18.27 23.13 -5.70
C GLY A 174 19.70 22.85 -5.21
N VAL A 175 19.89 21.84 -4.35
CA VAL A 175 21.19 21.53 -3.73
C VAL A 175 21.46 20.04 -3.76
N GLU A 176 22.74 19.66 -3.81
CA GLU A 176 23.16 18.26 -3.89
C GLU A 176 22.82 17.43 -2.63
N HIS A 177 22.55 18.09 -1.51
CA HIS A 177 22.16 17.42 -0.28
C HIS A 177 21.14 18.27 0.49
N PRO A 178 20.01 17.70 0.94
CA PRO A 178 18.93 18.47 1.56
C PRO A 178 19.37 19.29 2.78
N SER A 179 20.38 18.84 3.54
CA SER A 179 20.89 19.60 4.70
C SER A 179 21.59 20.91 4.34
N LYS A 180 22.00 21.10 3.07
CA LYS A 180 22.59 22.35 2.58
C LYS A 180 21.54 23.38 2.18
N SER A 181 20.29 22.97 1.98
CA SER A 181 19.18 23.87 1.63
C SER A 181 18.85 24.79 2.80
N GLU A 182 18.82 26.09 2.54
CA GLU A 182 18.46 27.10 3.56
C GLU A 182 17.04 26.88 4.11
N GLU A 183 16.10 26.47 3.26
CA GLU A 183 14.74 26.13 3.68
C GLU A 183 14.74 25.02 4.74
N ILE A 184 15.56 23.97 4.54
CA ILE A 184 15.65 22.85 5.47
C ILE A 184 16.38 23.24 6.76
N LYS A 185 17.42 24.08 6.66
CA LYS A 185 18.12 24.60 7.84
C LYS A 185 17.16 25.42 8.71
N GLU A 186 16.36 26.29 8.10
CA GLU A 186 15.43 27.13 8.83
C GLU A 186 14.30 26.31 9.47
N LYS A 187 13.72 25.33 8.74
CA LYS A 187 12.75 24.38 9.31
C LYS A 187 13.30 23.62 10.51
N LYS A 188 14.58 23.24 10.49
CA LYS A 188 15.26 22.61 11.64
C LYS A 188 15.35 23.56 12.83
N ARG A 189 15.75 24.83 12.62
CA ARG A 189 15.83 25.85 13.68
C ARG A 189 14.46 26.10 14.31
N GLN A 190 13.43 26.32 13.49
CA GLN A 190 12.06 26.56 13.98
C GLN A 190 11.52 25.38 14.79
N THR A 191 11.78 24.15 14.35
CA THR A 191 11.36 22.94 15.09
C THR A 191 12.11 22.83 16.41
N CYS A 192 13.41 23.13 16.44
CA CYS A 192 14.20 23.13 17.67
C CYS A 192 13.68 24.19 18.66
N PHE A 193 13.44 25.40 18.17
CA PHE A 193 12.91 26.51 18.96
C PHE A 193 11.53 26.18 19.54
N LYS A 194 10.62 25.65 18.71
CA LYS A 194 9.28 25.23 19.16
C LYS A 194 9.33 24.18 20.28
N ASN A 195 10.25 23.22 20.18
CA ASN A 195 10.30 22.09 21.12
C ASN A 195 11.11 22.41 22.39
N PHE A 196 12.12 23.26 22.28
CA PHE A 196 13.14 23.44 23.33
C PHE A 196 13.44 24.90 23.68
N GLY A 197 12.86 25.87 22.99
CA GLY A 197 13.10 27.31 23.19
C GLY A 197 14.50 27.78 22.78
N VAL A 198 15.28 26.94 22.09
CA VAL A 198 16.66 27.22 21.67
C VAL A 198 16.86 26.88 20.20
N GLU A 199 17.85 27.49 19.56
CA GLU A 199 18.11 27.27 18.14
C GLU A 199 18.84 25.96 17.87
N ASN A 200 19.67 25.50 18.83
CA ASN A 200 20.42 24.26 18.72
C ASN A 200 20.02 23.28 19.85
N PRO A 201 19.74 22.00 19.54
CA PRO A 201 19.37 21.02 20.56
C PRO A 201 20.38 20.92 21.71
N THR A 202 21.68 21.08 21.43
CA THR A 202 22.72 20.99 22.47
C THR A 202 22.70 22.16 23.45
N GLN A 203 22.07 23.29 23.12
CA GLN A 203 21.86 24.39 24.05
C GLN A 203 20.76 24.08 25.06
N SER A 204 19.85 23.15 24.76
CA SER A 204 18.76 22.79 25.65
C SER A 204 19.25 21.97 26.84
N VAL A 205 18.97 22.46 28.05
CA VAL A 205 19.26 21.76 29.30
C VAL A 205 18.58 20.37 29.33
N LYS A 206 17.34 20.27 28.83
CA LYS A 206 16.58 19.01 28.76
C LYS A 206 17.27 17.97 27.87
N VAL A 207 17.82 18.39 26.73
CA VAL A 207 18.54 17.50 25.81
C VAL A 207 19.86 17.06 26.43
N LYS A 208 20.62 17.98 27.01
CA LYS A 208 21.88 17.69 27.72
C LYS A 208 21.69 16.64 28.82
N GLN A 209 20.67 16.79 29.67
CA GLN A 209 20.39 15.84 30.75
C GLN A 209 20.04 14.44 30.20
N LYS A 210 19.27 14.35 29.11
CA LYS A 210 18.96 13.05 28.48
C LYS A 210 20.19 12.38 27.88
N THR A 211 21.10 13.15 27.29
CA THR A 211 22.35 12.60 26.75
C THR A 211 23.24 12.04 27.86
N ILE A 212 23.30 12.72 29.02
CA ILE A 212 24.06 12.24 30.18
C ILE A 212 23.46 10.94 30.74
N ASN A 213 22.13 10.83 30.84
CA ASN A 213 21.48 9.66 31.43
C ASN A 213 21.45 8.42 30.52
N ASN A 214 21.73 8.58 29.22
CA ASN A 214 21.74 7.49 28.23
C ASN A 214 23.16 7.00 27.87
N ASN A 215 24.20 7.64 28.40
CA ASN A 215 25.60 7.21 28.30
C ASN A 215 26.02 6.52 29.60
#